data_AF-A0A3E1BHC6-F1
#
_entry.id   AF-A0A3E1BHC6-F1
#
_cell.length_a   1.000
_cell.length_b   1.000
_cell.length_c   1.000
_cell.angle_alpha   90.00
_cell.angle_beta   90.00
_cell.angle_gamma   90.00
#
_symmetry.space_group_name_H-M   'P 1'
#
loop_
_entity.id
_entity.type
_entity.pdbx_description
1 polymer ?
#
loop_
_entity_poly.entity_id
_entity_poly.type
_entity_poly.pdbx_seq_one_letter_code
_entity_poly.pdbx_strand_id
1 'polypeptide(L)'
;MSDLTSELHELLGDDGFLKLTDVHGGIRVYIPKVAHGSTLASEIGVDNTARLSKMFSGGYIRVPVAREFRARHYRAHGESNAMIARRLGLTETGVEKLFSRAPKERVTAKKDPRQIEMF
;
A
#
# COMPACT_ATOMS: atom_id res chain seq x y z
N MET A 1 -13.46 -7.70 6.45
CA MET A 1 -13.19 -7.45 5.03
C MET A 1 -11.71 -7.15 4.93
N SER A 2 -10.93 -8.06 4.36
CA SER A 2 -9.51 -7.83 4.17
C SER A 2 -9.33 -6.67 3.19
N ASP A 3 -8.56 -5.68 3.60
CA ASP A 3 -8.22 -4.54 2.76
C ASP A 3 -7.08 -5.01 1.87
N LEU A 4 -7.29 -5.06 0.55
CA LEU A 4 -6.26 -5.45 -0.43
C LEU A 4 -4.94 -4.70 -0.19
N THR A 5 -5.03 -3.46 0.30
CA THR A 5 -3.89 -2.65 0.71
C THR A 5 -3.04 -3.34 1.77
N SER A 6 -3.68 -3.87 2.83
CA SER A 6 -2.99 -4.59 3.92
C SER A 6 -2.41 -5.91 3.43
N GLU A 7 -3.13 -6.67 2.61
CA GLU A 7 -2.63 -7.93 2.05
C GLU A 7 -1.38 -7.73 1.18
N LEU A 8 -1.40 -6.71 0.32
CA LEU A 8 -0.24 -6.37 -0.53
C LEU A 8 0.94 -5.89 0.30
N HIS A 9 0.70 -5.12 1.35
CA HIS A 9 1.73 -4.65 2.27
C HIS A 9 2.37 -5.82 3.04
N GLU A 10 1.58 -6.72 3.60
CA GLU A 10 2.07 -7.92 4.29
C GLU A 10 2.84 -8.86 3.37
N LEU A 11 2.39 -9.02 2.12
CA LEU A 11 3.04 -9.89 1.14
C LEU A 11 4.41 -9.36 0.68
N LEU A 12 4.49 -8.06 0.40
CA LEU A 12 5.69 -7.45 -0.20
C LEU A 12 6.65 -6.88 0.83
N GLY A 13 6.15 -6.56 2.03
CA GLY A 13 6.85 -5.71 3.00
C GLY A 13 6.91 -4.25 2.53
N ASP A 14 7.40 -3.38 3.41
CA ASP A 14 7.41 -1.93 3.22
C ASP A 14 8.07 -1.51 1.90
N ASP A 15 9.27 -2.03 1.61
CA ASP A 15 10.05 -1.64 0.42
C ASP A 15 9.42 -2.13 -0.88
N GLY A 16 8.94 -3.38 -0.91
CA GLY A 16 8.29 -3.95 -2.09
C GLY A 16 6.95 -3.29 -2.38
N PHE A 17 6.18 -3.01 -1.33
CA PHE A 17 4.92 -2.29 -1.43
C PHE A 17 5.12 -0.83 -1.86
N LEU A 18 6.17 -0.17 -1.36
CA LEU A 18 6.53 1.17 -1.83
C LEU A 18 6.82 1.17 -3.31
N LYS A 19 7.69 0.28 -3.81
CA LYS A 19 8.02 0.19 -5.25
C LYS A 19 6.78 -0.01 -6.10
N LEU A 20 5.90 -0.92 -5.70
CA LEU A 20 4.64 -1.17 -6.41
C LEU A 20 3.74 0.07 -6.47
N THR A 21 3.55 0.75 -5.33
CA THR A 21 2.65 1.90 -5.24
C THR A 21 3.25 3.20 -5.79
N ASP A 22 4.58 3.31 -5.85
CA ASP A 22 5.29 4.45 -6.43
C ASP A 22 5.17 4.43 -7.96
N VAL A 23 5.33 3.26 -8.59
CA VAL A 23 5.27 3.10 -10.05
C VAL A 23 3.83 2.94 -10.56
N HIS A 24 3.01 2.14 -9.88
CA HIS A 24 1.68 1.75 -10.39
C HIS A 24 0.51 2.16 -9.49
N GLY A 25 0.72 3.03 -8.50
CA GLY A 25 -0.34 3.47 -7.60
C GLY A 25 -1.55 4.06 -8.34
N GLY A 26 -2.74 3.51 -8.11
CA GLY A 26 -4.00 4.01 -8.64
C GLY A 26 -4.45 3.42 -9.98
N ILE A 27 -3.64 2.55 -10.60
CA ILE A 27 -3.98 1.87 -11.86
C ILE A 27 -4.19 0.37 -11.68
N ARG A 28 -4.69 -0.29 -12.73
CA ARG A 28 -4.79 -1.75 -12.80
C ARG A 28 -3.51 -2.31 -13.40
N VAL A 29 -2.91 -3.27 -12.73
CA VAL A 29 -1.67 -3.92 -13.16
C VAL A 29 -1.94 -5.40 -13.41
N TYR A 30 -1.45 -5.91 -14.54
CA TYR A 30 -1.46 -7.33 -14.84
C TYR A 30 -0.36 -8.03 -14.03
N ILE A 31 -0.71 -9.12 -13.36
CA ILE A 31 0.24 -9.96 -12.64
C ILE A 31 0.64 -11.14 -13.51
N PRO A 32 1.90 -11.21 -13.97
CA PRO A 32 2.34 -12.28 -14.86
C PRO A 32 2.34 -13.62 -14.14
N LYS A 33 2.11 -14.71 -14.88
CA LYS A 33 2.23 -16.07 -14.34
C LYS A 33 3.68 -16.45 -14.02
N VAL A 34 4.63 -15.90 -14.77
CA VAL A 34 6.07 -16.10 -14.62
C VAL A 34 6.70 -14.73 -14.38
N ALA A 35 7.41 -14.57 -13.26
CA ALA A 35 8.00 -13.28 -12.88
C ALA A 35 9.16 -12.88 -13.80
N HIS A 36 10.02 -13.84 -14.16
CA HIS A 36 11.22 -13.57 -14.94
C HIS A 36 10.90 -13.02 -16.34
N GLY A 37 11.56 -11.93 -16.74
CA GLY A 37 11.40 -11.31 -18.06
C GLY A 37 10.10 -10.51 -18.24
N SER A 38 9.29 -10.35 -17.19
CA SER A 38 8.10 -9.49 -17.24
C SER A 38 8.45 -8.02 -17.05
N THR A 39 7.61 -7.12 -17.61
CA THR A 39 7.73 -5.67 -17.37
C THR A 39 7.67 -5.35 -15.88
N LEU A 40 6.73 -5.98 -15.17
CA LEU A 40 6.56 -5.79 -13.72
C LEU A 40 7.84 -6.14 -12.95
N ALA A 41 8.52 -7.23 -13.31
CA ALA A 41 9.79 -7.59 -12.68
C ALA A 41 10.91 -6.60 -12.93
N SER A 42 10.88 -5.87 -14.04
CA SER A 42 11.86 -4.81 -14.33
C SER A 42 11.60 -3.56 -13.48
N GLU A 43 10.34 -3.29 -13.12
CA GLU A 43 9.92 -2.09 -12.40
C GLU A 43 10.02 -2.25 -10.87
N ILE A 44 9.50 -3.37 -10.33
CA ILE A 44 9.45 -3.60 -8.87
C ILE A 44 10.44 -4.66 -8.38
N GLY A 45 11.13 -5.34 -9.29
CA GLY A 45 12.06 -6.43 -9.02
C GLY A 45 11.44 -7.82 -9.20
N VAL A 46 12.30 -8.79 -9.55
CA VAL A 46 11.92 -10.19 -9.80
C VAL A 46 11.32 -10.84 -8.54
N ASP A 47 11.91 -10.62 -7.38
CA ASP A 47 11.45 -11.24 -6.12
C ASP A 47 10.06 -10.76 -5.71
N ASN A 48 9.82 -9.45 -5.77
CA ASN A 48 8.51 -8.86 -5.48
C ASN A 48 7.45 -9.35 -6.48
N THR A 49 7.82 -9.45 -7.75
CA THR A 49 6.94 -9.97 -8.79
C THR A 49 6.62 -11.45 -8.56
N ALA A 50 7.61 -12.26 -8.18
CA ALA A 50 7.40 -13.67 -7.87
C ALA A 50 6.45 -13.87 -6.69
N ARG A 51 6.56 -13.04 -5.63
CA ARG A 51 5.61 -13.03 -4.51
C ARG A 51 4.19 -12.70 -4.96
N LEU A 52 4.03 -11.68 -5.83
CA LEU A 52 2.72 -11.32 -6.40
C LEU A 52 2.15 -12.44 -7.28
N SER A 53 2.97 -13.02 -8.16
CA SER A 53 2.56 -14.13 -9.03
C SER A 53 2.06 -15.32 -8.21
N LYS A 54 2.67 -15.61 -7.05
CA LYS A 54 2.23 -16.72 -6.19
C LYS A 54 0.77 -16.58 -5.71
N MET A 55 0.32 -15.36 -5.43
CA MET A 55 -1.04 -15.10 -4.91
C MET A 55 -2.04 -14.69 -5.98
N PHE A 56 -1.63 -13.89 -6.97
CA PHE A 56 -2.51 -13.21 -7.91
C PHE A 56 -2.23 -13.55 -9.39
N SER A 57 -1.53 -14.66 -9.66
CA SER A 57 -1.10 -15.05 -11.02
C SER A 57 -2.21 -15.00 -12.07
N GLY A 58 -1.89 -14.43 -13.23
CA GLY A 58 -2.77 -14.42 -14.40
C GLY A 58 -3.98 -13.49 -14.27
N GLY A 59 -4.03 -12.69 -13.21
CA GLY A 59 -5.09 -11.71 -12.97
C GLY A 59 -4.63 -10.26 -13.09
N TYR A 60 -5.58 -9.35 -12.89
CA TYR A 60 -5.31 -7.92 -12.73
C TYR A 60 -5.63 -7.52 -11.30
N ILE A 61 -4.74 -6.77 -10.67
CA ILE A 61 -5.00 -6.14 -9.38
C ILE A 61 -5.13 -4.62 -9.54
N ARG A 62 -5.98 -4.00 -8.73
CA ARG A 62 -6.02 -2.54 -8.62
C ARG A 62 -5.05 -2.12 -7.53
N VAL A 63 -3.94 -1.50 -7.92
CA VAL A 63 -2.90 -1.10 -6.98
C VAL A 63 -3.37 0.14 -6.21
N PRO A 64 -3.35 0.11 -4.86
CA PRO A 64 -3.72 1.28 -4.06
C PRO A 64 -2.71 2.41 -4.25
N VAL A 65 -3.15 3.67 -4.16
CA VAL A 65 -2.24 4.83 -4.21
C VAL A 65 -1.39 4.94 -2.94
N ALA A 66 -1.93 4.47 -1.81
CA ALA A 66 -1.25 4.40 -0.51
C ALA A 66 -0.58 5.72 -0.08
N ARG A 67 -1.24 6.87 -0.31
CA ARG A 67 -0.68 8.21 -0.08
C ARG A 67 -0.11 8.42 1.32
N GLU A 68 -0.82 7.95 2.35
CA GLU A 68 -0.39 8.09 3.74
C GLU A 68 0.87 7.25 4.03
N PHE A 69 0.90 6.00 3.55
CA PHE A 69 2.07 5.13 3.67
C PHE A 69 3.28 5.74 2.96
N ARG A 70 3.13 6.15 1.70
CA ARG A 70 4.20 6.79 0.90
C ARG A 70 4.72 8.06 1.58
N ALA A 71 3.83 8.94 2.02
CA ALA A 71 4.21 10.17 2.73
C ALA A 71 5.03 9.88 4.00
N ARG A 72 4.60 8.91 4.81
CA ARG A 72 5.32 8.51 6.04
C ARG A 72 6.69 7.92 5.72
N HIS A 73 6.78 7.09 4.69
CA HIS A 73 8.04 6.51 4.25
C HIS A 73 9.03 7.59 3.79
N TYR A 74 8.61 8.53 2.94
CA TYR A 74 9.47 9.65 2.49
C TYR A 74 9.90 10.55 3.66
N ARG A 75 8.98 10.81 4.61
CA ARG A 75 9.27 11.61 5.79
C ARG A 75 10.31 10.93 6.69
N ALA A 76 10.23 9.62 6.86
CA ALA A 76 11.21 8.83 7.61
C ALA A 76 12.60 8.87 6.97
N HIS A 77 12.65 9.03 5.63
CA HIS A 77 13.90 9.24 4.87
C HIS A 77 14.36 10.70 4.84
N GLY A 78 13.73 11.59 5.63
CA GLY A 78 14.16 12.97 5.78
C GLY A 78 13.64 13.93 4.69
N GLU A 79 12.75 13.49 3.80
CA GLU A 79 12.15 14.40 2.82
C GLU A 79 11.29 15.48 3.51
N SER A 80 11.35 16.71 2.99
CA SER A 80 10.53 17.83 3.47
C SER A 80 9.09 17.73 2.98
N ASN A 81 8.16 18.40 3.65
CA ASN A 81 6.75 18.42 3.21
C ASN A 81 6.59 18.93 1.77
N ALA A 82 7.41 19.92 1.36
CA ALA A 82 7.43 20.44 -0.01
C ALA A 82 7.86 19.37 -1.04
N MET A 83 8.87 18.56 -0.73
CA MET A 83 9.30 17.46 -1.61
C MET A 83 8.23 16.37 -1.71
N ILE A 84 7.67 15.97 -0.57
CA ILE A 84 6.59 14.99 -0.50
C ILE A 84 5.37 15.48 -1.28
N ALA A 85 5.02 16.75 -1.16
CA ALA A 85 3.91 17.39 -1.88
C ALA A 85 4.12 17.28 -3.40
N ARG A 86 5.31 17.63 -3.90
CA ARG A 86 5.65 17.49 -5.32
C ARG A 86 5.58 16.05 -5.80
N ARG A 87 6.12 15.11 -5.02
CA ARG A 87 6.15 13.69 -5.38
C ARG A 87 4.77 13.04 -5.40
N LEU A 88 3.88 13.43 -4.48
CA LEU A 88 2.52 12.89 -4.38
C LEU A 88 1.48 13.68 -5.19
N GLY A 89 1.85 14.81 -5.80
CA GLY A 89 0.92 15.70 -6.49
C GLY A 89 -0.10 16.36 -5.55
N LEU A 90 0.35 16.77 -4.36
CA LEU A 90 -0.46 17.42 -3.33
C LEU A 90 0.06 18.82 -3.02
N THR A 91 -0.70 19.59 -2.24
CA THR A 91 -0.20 20.82 -1.62
C THR A 91 0.55 20.50 -0.33
N GLU A 92 1.43 21.39 0.14
CA GLU A 92 2.11 21.23 1.43
C GLU A 92 1.11 21.10 2.59
N THR A 93 0.07 21.93 2.61
CA THR A 93 -1.05 21.80 3.56
C THR A 93 -1.78 20.46 3.43
N GLY A 94 -1.85 19.90 2.22
CA GLY A 94 -2.41 18.56 2.00
C GLY A 94 -1.55 17.47 2.65
N VAL A 95 -0.23 17.60 2.55
CA VAL A 95 0.74 16.71 3.21
C VAL A 95 0.67 16.86 4.73
N GLU A 96 0.61 18.09 5.25
CA GLU A 96 0.40 18.34 6.68
C GLU A 96 -0.87 17.65 7.20
N LYS A 97 -1.98 17.76 6.44
CA LYS A 97 -3.23 17.08 6.78
C LYS A 97 -3.13 15.55 6.73
N LEU A 98 -2.27 14.98 5.88
CA LEU A 98 -2.02 13.54 5.87
C LEU A 98 -1.32 13.09 7.16
N PHE A 99 -0.39 13.90 7.68
CA PHE A 99 0.30 13.59 8.93
C PHE A 99 -0.53 13.91 10.18
N SER A 100 -1.38 14.96 10.13
CA SER A 100 -2.25 15.33 11.25
C SER A 100 -3.42 14.36 11.44
N ARG A 101 -3.76 13.57 10.41
CA ARG A 101 -4.68 12.45 10.55
C ARG A 101 -4.00 11.38 11.40
N ALA A 102 -4.28 11.41 12.70
CA ALA A 102 -4.01 10.28 13.57
C ALA A 102 -4.60 9.02 12.91
N PRO A 103 -3.88 7.89 12.87
CA PRO A 103 -4.54 6.64 12.53
C PRO A 103 -5.69 6.51 13.52
N LYS A 104 -6.94 6.52 13.02
CA LYS A 104 -8.05 6.04 13.85
C LYS A 104 -7.66 4.61 14.16
N GLU A 105 -7.20 4.34 15.37
CA GLU A 105 -7.22 2.99 15.91
C GLU A 105 -8.59 2.45 15.55
N ARG A 106 -8.61 1.35 14.78
CA ARG A 106 -9.85 0.58 14.63
C ARG A 106 -10.17 0.17 16.05
N VAL A 107 -11.06 0.91 16.70
CA VAL A 107 -11.60 0.52 17.99
C VAL A 107 -12.33 -0.78 17.66
N THR A 108 -11.68 -1.91 17.88
CA THR A 108 -12.37 -3.19 18.00
C THR A 108 -13.40 -2.92 19.07
N ALA A 109 -14.68 -2.86 18.69
CA ALA A 109 -15.76 -2.70 19.65
C ALA A 109 -15.50 -3.70 20.76
N LYS A 110 -15.19 -3.23 21.98
CA LYS A 110 -15.09 -4.12 23.13
C LYS A 110 -16.43 -4.84 23.17
N LYS A 111 -16.44 -6.16 22.92
CA LYS A 111 -17.65 -6.98 23.15
C LYS A 111 -18.09 -6.64 24.57
N ASP A 112 -19.26 -6.01 24.70
CA ASP A 112 -19.83 -5.72 26.00
C ASP A 112 -19.97 -7.08 26.72
N PRO A 113 -19.42 -7.27 27.92
CA PRO A 113 -19.55 -8.53 28.66
C PRO A 113 -21.01 -8.94 28.95
N ARG A 114 -21.98 -8.05 28.69
CA ARG A 114 -23.43 -8.33 28.77
C ARG A 114 -24.03 -8.87 27.47
N GLN A 115 -23.28 -8.94 26.38
CA GLN A 115 -23.76 -9.44 25.10
C GLN A 115 -23.72 -10.98 25.10
N ILE A 116 -24.81 -11.58 25.59
CA ILE A 116 -25.05 -13.03 25.53
C ILE A 116 -25.15 -13.42 24.04
N GLU A 117 -24.42 -14.46 23.63
CA GLU A 117 -24.56 -15.05 22.30
C GLU A 117 -25.95 -15.69 22.19
N MET A 118 -26.81 -15.10 21.36
CA MET A 118 -28.09 -15.69 20.97
C MET A 118 -27.85 -16.66 19.80
N PHE A 119 -27.82 -17.94 20.15
CA PHE A 119 -27.88 -19.17 19.32
C PHE A 119 -26.71 -19.48 18.38
#